data_AF-A0A249L3B6-F1
#
_entry.id   AF-A0A249L3B6-F1
#
_cell.length_a   1.000
_cell.length_b   1.000
_cell.length_c   1.000
_cell.angle_alpha   90.00
_cell.angle_beta   90.00
_cell.angle_gamma   90.00
#
_symmetry.space_group_name_H-M   'P 1'
#
loop_
_entity.id
_entity.type
_entity.pdbx_description
1 polymer ?
#
loop_
_entity_poly.entity_id
_entity_poly.type
_entity_poly.pdbx_seq_one_letter_code
_entity_poly.pdbx_strand_id
1 'polypeptide(L)'
;MESLALLATLIVSLTVLGGPISLALTFLPQRLLPLAIIKLLALAIALIAIFIGVMLIINVNSIGSRVMAIFGITTAAIAIYRIIKIIPKIK
;
A
#
# COMPACT_ATOMS: atom_id res chain seq x y z
N MET A 1 0.48 -26.26 12.60
CA MET A 1 1.07 -25.43 11.52
C MET A 1 0.06 -24.48 10.86
N GLU A 2 -1.26 -24.64 11.07
CA GLU A 2 -2.28 -23.82 10.41
C GLU A 2 -2.30 -22.35 10.84
N SER A 3 -2.04 -22.06 12.12
CA SER A 3 -2.03 -20.68 12.65
C SER A 3 -0.97 -19.78 11.99
N LEU A 4 0.21 -20.34 11.65
CA LEU A 4 1.28 -19.58 11.00
C LEU A 4 0.92 -19.22 9.56
N ALA A 5 0.24 -20.13 8.85
CA ALA A 5 -0.21 -19.91 7.48
C ALA A 5 -1.30 -18.82 7.44
N LEU A 6 -2.22 -18.82 8.39
CA LEU A 6 -3.22 -17.77 8.56
C LEU A 6 -2.59 -16.40 8.75
N LEU A 7 -1.61 -16.29 9.66
CA LEU A 7 -0.90 -15.03 9.89
C LEU A 7 -0.14 -14.56 8.65
N ALA A 8 0.54 -15.47 7.95
CA ALA A 8 1.24 -15.16 6.70
C ALA A 8 0.27 -14.69 5.61
N THR A 9 -0.86 -15.37 5.43
CA THR A 9 -1.88 -14.96 4.45
C THR A 9 -2.49 -13.60 4.77
N LEU A 10 -2.66 -13.27 6.06
CA LEU A 10 -3.16 -11.97 6.50
C LEU A 10 -2.17 -10.85 6.20
N ILE A 11 -0.87 -11.07 6.44
CA ILE A 11 0.18 -10.09 6.12
C ILE A 11 0.28 -9.89 4.59
N VAL A 12 0.24 -10.99 3.84
CA VAL A 12 0.30 -10.96 2.38
C VAL A 12 -0.92 -10.25 1.79
N SER A 13 -2.13 -10.56 2.27
CA SER A 13 -3.35 -9.90 1.80
C SER A 13 -3.34 -8.41 2.12
N LEU A 14 -2.83 -8.01 3.29
CA LEU A 14 -2.66 -6.61 3.66
C LEU A 14 -1.69 -5.86 2.73
N THR A 15 -0.63 -6.53 2.28
CA THR A 15 0.36 -5.94 1.37
C THR A 15 -0.19 -5.81 -0.05
N VAL A 16 -0.84 -6.88 -0.53
CA VAL A 16 -1.41 -6.96 -1.88
C VAL A 16 -2.62 -6.05 -2.03
N LEU A 17 -3.44 -5.88 -0.99
CA LEU A 17 -4.59 -4.98 -0.99
C LEU A 17 -4.21 -3.56 -0.56
N GLY A 18 -3.25 -3.39 0.34
CA GLY A 18 -2.84 -2.07 0.87
C GLY A 18 -2.33 -1.12 -0.21
N GLY A 19 -1.55 -1.63 -1.17
CA GLY A 19 -1.11 -0.85 -2.34
C GLY A 19 -2.28 -0.33 -3.20
N PRO A 20 -3.13 -1.21 -3.75
CA PRO A 20 -4.33 -0.81 -4.50
C PRO A 20 -5.32 0.04 -3.70
N ILE A 21 -5.51 -0.22 -2.41
CA ILE A 21 -6.38 0.57 -1.52
C ILE A 21 -5.81 1.98 -1.36
N SER A 22 -4.49 2.11 -1.14
CA SER A 22 -3.84 3.43 -1.07
C SER A 22 -4.01 4.20 -2.37
N LEU A 23 -3.90 3.52 -3.52
CA LEU A 23 -4.12 4.11 -4.83
C LEU A 23 -5.59 4.50 -5.01
N ALA A 24 -6.55 3.64 -4.67
CA ALA A 24 -7.98 3.91 -4.76
C ALA A 24 -8.39 5.11 -3.88
N LEU A 25 -7.78 5.25 -2.70
CA LEU A 25 -7.96 6.42 -1.84
C LEU A 25 -7.56 7.73 -2.55
N THR A 26 -6.52 7.70 -3.41
CA THR A 26 -6.12 8.89 -4.19
C THR A 26 -7.11 9.28 -5.28
N PHE A 27 -8.09 8.43 -5.61
CA PHE A 27 -9.18 8.73 -6.55
C PHE A 27 -10.46 9.21 -5.86
N LEU A 28 -10.52 9.21 -4.53
CA LEU A 28 -11.73 9.58 -3.81
C LEU A 28 -12.01 11.09 -3.96
N PRO A 29 -13.21 11.50 -4.39
CA PRO A 29 -13.52 12.89 -4.68
C PRO A 29 -13.45 13.76 -3.40
N GLN A 30 -12.94 14.99 -3.55
CA GLN A 30 -12.77 15.99 -2.48
C GLN A 30 -14.05 16.36 -1.70
N ARG A 31 -15.19 15.83 -2.14
CA ARG A 31 -16.52 16.05 -1.56
C ARG A 31 -16.77 15.20 -0.31
N LEU A 32 -16.05 14.08 -0.13
CA LEU A 32 -16.22 13.21 1.04
C LEU A 32 -15.23 13.49 2.17
N LEU A 33 -13.98 13.85 1.87
CA LEU A 33 -12.92 14.02 2.87
C LEU A 33 -12.01 15.22 2.53
N PRO A 34 -11.52 15.97 3.55
CA PRO A 34 -10.54 17.02 3.38
C PRO A 34 -9.27 16.49 2.68
N LEU A 35 -8.76 17.24 1.72
CA LEU A 35 -7.61 16.86 0.89
C LEU A 35 -6.37 16.45 1.70
N ALA A 36 -6.15 17.12 2.83
CA ALA A 36 -5.05 16.85 3.74
C ALA A 36 -5.15 15.46 4.38
N ILE A 37 -6.36 15.01 4.73
CA ILE A 37 -6.61 13.72 5.38
C ILE A 37 -6.42 12.58 4.38
N ILE A 38 -6.93 12.71 3.15
CA ILE A 38 -6.73 11.71 2.10
C ILE A 38 -5.24 11.53 1.80
N LYS A 39 -4.49 12.65 1.70
CA LYS A 39 -3.04 12.60 1.51
C LYS A 39 -2.32 11.88 2.65
N LEU A 40 -2.63 12.24 3.90
CA LEU A 40 -1.99 11.64 5.07
C LEU A 40 -2.30 10.14 5.18
N LEU A 41 -3.56 9.75 4.98
CA LEU A 41 -4.02 8.38 5.13
C LEU A 41 -3.50 7.49 3.98
N ALA A 42 -3.54 7.97 2.74
CA ALA A 42 -2.98 7.26 1.60
C ALA A 42 -1.46 7.10 1.72
N LEU A 43 -0.75 8.12 2.21
CA LEU A 43 0.69 8.05 2.48
C LEU A 43 1.00 7.03 3.58
N ALA A 44 0.24 7.04 4.68
CA ALA A 44 0.43 6.10 5.79
C ALA A 44 0.23 4.64 5.33
N ILE A 45 -0.84 4.36 4.59
CA ILE A 45 -1.11 3.01 4.06
C ILE A 45 -0.04 2.59 3.04
N ALA A 46 0.36 3.50 2.14
CA ALA A 46 1.42 3.21 1.17
C ALA A 46 2.76 2.89 1.85
N LEU A 47 3.12 3.63 2.91
CA LEU A 47 4.33 3.38 3.68
C LEU A 47 4.30 2.01 4.37
N ILE A 48 3.16 1.64 4.96
CA ILE A 48 2.96 0.32 5.58
C ILE A 48 3.08 -0.78 4.54
N ALA A 49 2.45 -0.63 3.37
CA ALA A 49 2.52 -1.60 2.29
C ALA A 49 3.96 -1.81 1.79
N ILE A 50 4.74 -0.73 1.66
CA ILE A 50 6.16 -0.83 1.28
C ILE A 50 6.97 -1.53 2.38
N PHE A 51 6.78 -1.14 3.64
CA PHE A 51 7.52 -1.71 4.76
C PHE A 51 7.27 -3.22 4.89
N ILE A 52 6.01 -3.64 4.84
CA ILE A 52 5.64 -5.06 4.90
C ILE A 52 6.14 -5.79 3.66
N GLY A 53 6.02 -5.20 2.46
CA GLY A 53 6.53 -5.79 1.22
C GLY A 53 8.04 -6.06 1.26
N VAL A 54 8.83 -5.11 1.76
CA VAL A 54 10.29 -5.29 1.93
C VAL A 54 10.58 -6.40 2.94
N MET A 55 9.88 -6.44 4.08
CA MET A 55 10.03 -7.50 5.07
C MET A 55 9.68 -8.88 4.50
N LEU A 56 8.68 -8.96 3.63
CA LEU A 56 8.28 -10.19 2.96
C LEU A 56 9.35 -10.70 1.99
N ILE A 57 10.04 -9.80 1.28
CA ILE A 57 11.15 -10.16 0.36
C ILE A 57 12.36 -10.69 1.14
N ILE A 58 12.69 -10.07 2.27
CA ILE A 58 13.87 -10.44 3.07
C ILE A 58 13.64 -11.75 3.82
N ASN A 59 12.46 -11.92 4.46
CA ASN A 59 12.20 -13.06 5.34
C ASN A 59 11.62 -14.29 4.62
N VAL A 60 11.01 -14.13 3.45
CA VAL A 60 10.34 -15.23 2.74
C VAL A 60 11.04 -15.52 1.42
N ASN A 61 11.82 -16.60 1.37
CA ASN A 61 12.49 -17.07 0.16
C ASN A 61 11.55 -17.88 -0.75
N SER A 62 10.40 -17.31 -1.12
CA SER A 62 9.44 -17.89 -2.06
C SER A 62 9.23 -16.96 -3.25
N ILE A 63 8.98 -17.55 -4.42
CA ILE A 63 8.68 -16.79 -5.64
C ILE A 63 7.35 -16.03 -5.49
N GLY A 64 6.35 -16.66 -4.86
CA GLY A 64 5.02 -16.04 -4.65
C GLY A 64 5.08 -14.78 -3.78
N SER A 65 5.85 -14.82 -2.69
CA SER A 65 6.01 -13.66 -1.80
C SER A 65 6.71 -12.49 -2.51
N ARG A 66 7.74 -12.77 -3.33
CA ARG A 66 8.45 -11.74 -4.11
C ARG A 66 7.54 -11.06 -5.12
N VAL A 67 6.74 -11.82 -5.88
CA VAL A 67 5.82 -11.26 -6.87
C VAL A 67 4.75 -10.39 -6.19
N MET A 68 4.16 -10.88 -5.11
CA MET A 68 3.15 -10.14 -4.33
C MET A 68 3.72 -8.87 -3.69
N ALA A 69 4.94 -8.94 -3.13
CA ALA A 69 5.62 -7.79 -2.56
C ALA A 69 5.94 -6.73 -3.62
N ILE A 70 6.47 -7.14 -4.78
CA ILE A 70 6.74 -6.22 -5.90
C ILE A 70 5.45 -5.54 -6.34
N PHE A 71 4.35 -6.28 -6.49
CA PHE A 71 3.06 -5.70 -6.88
C PHE A 71 2.56 -4.66 -5.86
N GLY A 72 2.61 -4.98 -4.56
CA GLY A 72 2.23 -4.06 -3.48
C GLY A 72 3.12 -2.80 -3.42
N ILE A 73 4.44 -2.95 -3.57
CA ILE A 73 5.39 -1.84 -3.59
C ILE A 73 5.16 -0.94 -4.81
N THR A 74 4.96 -1.54 -6.00
CA THR A 74 4.79 -0.78 -7.24
C THR A 74 3.49 0.04 -7.21
N THR A 75 2.40 -0.56 -6.74
CA THR A 75 1.10 0.14 -6.58
C THR A 75 1.17 1.24 -5.51
N ALA A 76 1.85 1.01 -4.38
CA ALA A 76 2.10 2.02 -3.36
C ALA A 76 2.96 3.18 -3.90
N ALA A 77 4.00 2.90 -4.70
CA ALA A 77 4.84 3.92 -5.34
C ALA A 77 4.04 4.79 -6.32
N ILE A 78 3.13 4.18 -7.11
CA ILE A 78 2.22 4.91 -8.02
C ILE A 78 1.25 5.79 -7.21
N ALA A 79 0.73 5.31 -6.08
CA ALA A 79 -0.14 6.09 -5.20
C ALA A 79 0.59 7.33 -4.65
N ILE A 80 1.83 7.17 -4.16
CA ILE A 80 2.67 8.28 -3.69
C ILE A 80 2.95 9.27 -4.82
N TYR A 81 3.27 8.78 -6.03
CA TYR A 81 3.49 9.63 -7.18
C TYR A 81 2.26 10.49 -7.51
N ARG A 82 1.05 9.91 -7.48
CA ARG A 82 -0.21 10.66 -7.65
C ARG A 82 -0.40 11.73 -6.57
N ILE A 83 -0.13 11.39 -5.31
CA ILE A 83 -0.26 12.33 -4.17
C ILE A 83 0.60 13.58 -4.37
N ILE A 84 1.82 13.42 -4.89
CA ILE A 84 2.77 14.52 -5.09
C ILE A 84 2.45 15.32 -6.35
N LYS A 85 2.15 14.66 -7.46
CA LYS A 85 2.03 15.30 -8.78
C LYS A 85 0.63 15.80 -9.13
N ILE A 86 -0.42 15.07 -8.74
CA ILE A 86 -1.80 15.33 -9.22
C ILE A 86 -2.60 16.14 -8.21
N ILE A 87 -2.36 15.96 -6.92
CA ILE A 87 -3.07 16.70 -5.88
C ILE A 87 -2.32 18.02 -5.63
N PRO A 88 -2.80 19.17 -6.14
CA PRO A 88 -2.13 20.45 -5.94
C PRO A 88 -1.98 20.76 -4.44
N LYS A 89 -0.90 21.48 -4.10
CA LYS A 89 -0.71 21.99 -2.75
C LYS A 89 -1.87 22.92 -2.43
N ILE A 90 -2.51 22.73 -1.28
CA ILE A 90 -3.39 23.75 -0.70
C ILE A 90 -2.52 25.01 -0.58
N LYS A 91 -2.94 26.08 -1.25
CA LYS A 91 -2.28 27.39 -1.24
C LYS A 91 -2.75 28.17 -0.02
#